data_AF-A0A2N7QGX3-F1
#
_entry.id   AF-A0A2N7QGX3-F1
#
_cell.length_a   1.000
_cell.length_b   1.000
_cell.length_c   1.000
_cell.angle_alpha   90.00
_cell.angle_beta   90.00
_cell.angle_gamma   90.00
#
_symmetry.space_group_name_H-M   'P 1'
#
loop_
_entity.id
_entity.type
_entity.pdbx_description
1 polymer ?
#
loop_
_entity_poly.entity_id
_entity_poly.type
_entity_poly.pdbx_seq_one_letter_code
_entity_poly.pdbx_strand_id
1 'polypeptide(L)'
;MNRPYITVVSEVTIDGKLTLYRGASSKELMSLMTKEVYKYLHSIRAQVDAIMVGCETVRTDDPSLTVRYVEGKSPIRVIPCSTANVPLNANIFSKDAPTIIATTKRAPKERIENIKKLGAEIIMAGE
;
A
#
# COMPACT_ATOMS: atom_id res chain seq x y z
N MET A 1 -16.26 -15.72 13.75
CA MET A 1 -15.50 -14.45 13.82
C MET A 1 -15.72 -13.69 12.52
N ASN A 2 -16.08 -12.40 12.57
CA ASN A 2 -16.29 -11.58 11.36
C ASN A 2 -15.10 -10.63 11.16
N ARG A 3 -13.92 -11.20 10.89
CA ARG A 3 -12.68 -10.45 10.63
C ARG A 3 -11.99 -11.02 9.39
N PRO A 4 -11.32 -10.19 8.56
CA PRO A 4 -10.57 -10.69 7.42
C PRO A 4 -9.48 -11.68 7.84
N TYR A 5 -9.23 -12.68 7.00
CA TYR A 5 -8.03 -13.51 7.09
C TYR A 5 -6.81 -12.66 6.67
N ILE A 6 -5.71 -12.75 7.41
CA ILE A 6 -4.53 -11.90 7.20
C ILE A 6 -3.33 -12.76 6.84
N THR A 7 -2.73 -12.46 5.69
CA THR A 7 -1.42 -12.97 5.29
C THR A 7 -0.41 -11.83 5.34
N VAL A 8 0.72 -12.05 6.00
CA VAL A 8 1.86 -11.12 5.98
C VAL A 8 2.89 -11.63 5.00
N VAL A 9 3.32 -10.76 4.08
CA VAL A 9 4.32 -11.07 3.06
C VAL A 9 5.38 -9.97 3.09
N SER A 10 6.65 -10.37 3.05
CA SER A 10 7.77 -9.44 2.98
C SER A 10 8.93 -10.09 2.23
N GLU A 11 9.63 -9.32 1.40
CA GLU A 11 11.02 -9.61 1.08
C GLU A 11 11.92 -9.04 2.17
N VAL A 12 12.98 -9.76 2.54
CA VAL A 12 13.99 -9.32 3.51
C VAL A 12 15.36 -9.78 3.06
N THR A 13 16.40 -9.03 3.43
CA THR A 13 17.78 -9.52 3.35
C THR A 13 18.01 -10.66 4.35
N ILE A 14 19.12 -11.39 4.20
CA ILE A 14 19.49 -12.50 5.10
C ILE A 14 19.63 -12.06 6.58
N ASP A 15 20.01 -10.80 6.81
CA ASP A 15 20.10 -10.18 8.14
C ASP A 15 18.82 -9.43 8.56
N GLY A 16 17.71 -9.66 7.86
CA GLY A 16 16.36 -9.22 8.25
C GLY A 16 16.03 -7.76 7.94
N LYS A 17 16.66 -7.15 6.94
CA LYS A 17 16.40 -5.76 6.54
C LYS A 17 15.37 -5.67 5.43
N LEU A 18 14.50 -4.67 5.53
CA LEU A 18 13.51 -4.31 4.51
C LEU A 18 14.03 -3.24 3.54
N THR A 19 15.02 -2.45 3.97
CA THR A 19 15.63 -1.36 3.23
C THR A 19 17.12 -1.30 3.56
N LEU A 20 17.93 -0.69 2.70
CA LEU A 20 19.38 -0.58 2.91
C LEU A 20 19.75 0.31 4.10
N TYR A 21 18.97 1.37 4.34
CA TYR A 21 19.13 2.27 5.48
C TYR A 21 17.78 2.95 5.79
N ARG A 22 17.73 3.71 6.88
CA ARG A 22 16.51 4.41 7.31
C ARG A 22 16.11 5.47 6.27
N GLY A 23 14.88 5.35 5.76
CA GLY A 23 14.34 6.26 4.73
C GLY A 23 14.68 5.88 3.29
N ALA A 24 15.49 4.83 3.07
CA ALA A 24 15.71 4.27 1.75
C ALA A 24 14.45 3.59 1.23
N SER A 25 14.29 3.54 -0.10
CA SER A 25 13.17 2.81 -0.72
C SER A 25 13.44 1.31 -0.67
N SER A 26 12.39 0.50 -0.45
CA SER A 26 12.51 -0.95 -0.59
C SER A 26 12.86 -1.36 -2.02
N LYS A 27 12.51 -0.52 -3.02
CA LYS A 27 12.78 -0.74 -4.45
C LYS A 27 14.25 -1.00 -4.76
N GLU A 28 15.18 -0.44 -3.97
CA GLU A 28 16.62 -0.69 -4.13
C GLU A 28 16.93 -2.18 -3.96
N LEU A 29 16.40 -2.81 -2.91
CA LEU A 29 16.51 -4.26 -2.70
C LEU A 29 15.67 -5.04 -3.71
N MET A 30 14.44 -4.58 -3.99
CA MET A 30 13.56 -5.25 -4.96
C MET A 30 14.18 -5.34 -6.35
N SER A 31 15.02 -4.37 -6.75
CA SER A 31 15.70 -4.36 -8.04
C SER A 31 16.61 -5.57 -8.26
N LEU A 32 17.04 -6.23 -7.19
CA LEU A 32 17.86 -7.44 -7.21
C LEU A 32 17.03 -8.73 -7.40
N MET A 33 15.70 -8.64 -7.31
CA MET A 33 14.82 -9.80 -7.42
C MET A 33 14.63 -10.25 -8.87
N THR A 34 14.44 -11.56 -9.06
CA THR A 34 14.17 -12.13 -10.38
C THR A 34 12.70 -11.94 -10.78
N LYS A 35 12.41 -12.13 -12.08
CA LYS A 35 11.03 -12.02 -12.61
C LYS A 35 10.07 -13.02 -11.97
N GLU A 36 10.56 -14.19 -11.59
CA GLU A 36 9.78 -15.25 -10.93
C GLU A 36 9.27 -14.77 -9.56
N VAL A 37 10.11 -14.05 -8.81
CA VAL A 37 9.72 -13.45 -7.52
C VAL A 37 8.63 -12.39 -7.72
N TYR A 38 8.78 -11.52 -8.72
CA TYR A 38 7.72 -10.55 -9.05
C TYR A 38 6.39 -11.23 -9.41
N LYS A 39 6.43 -12.31 -10.21
CA LYS A 39 5.23 -13.09 -10.53
C LYS A 39 4.61 -13.71 -9.28
N TYR A 40 5.41 -14.27 -8.38
CA TYR A 40 4.94 -14.84 -7.12
C TYR A 40 4.27 -13.80 -6.21
N LEU A 41 4.89 -12.65 -6.00
CA LEU A 41 4.29 -11.58 -5.19
C LEU A 41 2.98 -11.09 -5.81
N HIS A 42 2.91 -10.99 -7.14
CA HIS A 42 1.70 -10.58 -7.83
C HIS A 42 0.62 -11.66 -7.87
N SER A 43 0.98 -12.96 -7.84
CA SER A 43 -0.01 -14.04 -7.72
C SER A 43 -0.66 -14.04 -6.34
N ILE A 44 0.07 -13.67 -5.28
CA ILE A 44 -0.52 -13.44 -3.95
C ILE A 44 -1.49 -12.25 -4.00
N ARG A 45 -1.11 -11.13 -4.63
CA ARG A 45 -2.00 -9.96 -4.79
C ARG A 45 -3.30 -10.31 -5.52
N ALA A 46 -3.24 -11.19 -6.50
CA ALA A 46 -4.41 -11.64 -7.27
C ALA A 46 -5.37 -12.54 -6.47
N GLN A 47 -4.91 -13.11 -5.34
CA GLN A 47 -5.67 -14.05 -4.51
C GLN A 47 -6.30 -13.40 -3.27
N VAL A 48 -6.09 -12.10 -3.05
CA VAL A 48 -6.59 -11.38 -1.87
C VAL A 48 -7.59 -10.30 -2.26
N ASP A 49 -8.53 -10.01 -1.36
CA ASP A 49 -9.51 -8.94 -1.57
C ASP A 49 -8.90 -7.54 -1.36
N ALA A 50 -7.90 -7.45 -0.49
CA ALA A 50 -7.25 -6.20 -0.12
C ALA A 50 -5.74 -6.38 0.12
N ILE A 51 -4.96 -5.34 -0.17
CA ILE A 51 -3.55 -5.21 0.17
C ILE A 51 -3.35 -3.99 1.06
N MET A 52 -2.55 -4.15 2.11
CA MET A 52 -2.29 -3.10 3.07
C MET A 52 -0.80 -2.76 3.16
N VAL A 53 -0.48 -1.47 3.13
CA VAL A 53 0.86 -0.96 3.46
C VAL A 53 0.74 0.29 4.32
N GLY A 54 1.76 0.55 5.15
CA GLY A 54 1.82 1.77 5.93
C GLY A 54 1.99 3.01 5.05
N CYS A 55 1.53 4.17 5.53
CA CYS A 55 1.65 5.40 4.77
C CYS A 55 3.09 5.84 4.48
N GLU A 56 4.07 5.40 5.29
CA GLU A 56 5.48 5.70 5.01
C GLU A 56 5.97 4.98 3.75
N THR A 57 5.58 3.71 3.56
CA THR A 57 5.83 2.97 2.31
C THR A 57 5.28 3.71 1.10
N VAL A 58 4.11 4.37 1.23
CA VAL A 58 3.57 5.19 0.14
C VAL A 58 4.45 6.41 -0.15
N ARG A 59 4.99 7.07 0.89
CA ARG A 59 5.86 8.23 0.74
C ARG A 59 7.24 7.87 0.17
N THR A 60 7.79 6.74 0.57
CA THR A 60 9.15 6.32 0.16
C THR A 60 9.14 5.57 -1.16
N ASP A 61 8.18 4.67 -1.36
CA ASP A 61 8.18 3.75 -2.50
C ASP A 61 7.17 4.14 -3.58
N ASP A 62 6.19 4.99 -3.27
CA ASP A 62 5.09 5.36 -4.18
C ASP A 62 4.52 4.18 -5.01
N PRO A 63 4.07 3.09 -4.35
CA PRO A 63 3.67 1.88 -5.05
C PRO A 63 2.27 2.01 -5.65
N SER A 64 2.03 1.41 -6.82
CA SER A 64 0.65 1.33 -7.38
C SER A 64 -0.23 0.31 -6.66
N LEU A 65 0.39 -0.70 -6.01
CA LEU A 65 -0.26 -1.81 -5.30
C LEU A 65 -1.26 -2.64 -6.15
N THR A 66 -1.02 -2.71 -7.46
CA THR A 66 -1.82 -3.47 -8.43
C THR A 66 -1.21 -4.83 -8.78
N VAL A 67 -2.01 -5.68 -9.43
CA VAL A 67 -1.56 -6.89 -10.14
C VAL A 67 -1.06 -6.48 -11.54
N ARG A 68 0.08 -7.02 -12.00
CA ARG A 68 0.80 -6.56 -13.22
C ARG A 68 1.55 -7.67 -13.94
N TYR A 69 2.09 -8.65 -13.20
CA TYR A 69 2.94 -9.71 -13.77
C TYR A 69 2.23 -11.06 -13.94
N VAL A 70 0.95 -11.14 -13.56
CA VAL A 70 0.08 -12.32 -13.68
C VAL A 70 -1.35 -11.85 -13.97
N GLU A 71 -2.22 -12.77 -14.37
CA GLU A 71 -3.65 -12.51 -14.49
C GLU A 71 -4.33 -12.47 -13.11
N GLY A 72 -5.33 -11.60 -12.97
CA GLY A 72 -6.10 -11.47 -11.74
C GLY A 72 -6.58 -10.05 -11.49
N LYS A 73 -7.55 -9.92 -10.59
CA LYS A 73 -8.08 -8.62 -10.18
C LYS A 73 -7.11 -7.92 -9.24
N SER A 74 -6.92 -6.61 -9.40
CA SER A 74 -6.18 -5.83 -8.41
C SER A 74 -6.97 -5.72 -7.09
N PRO A 75 -6.32 -5.94 -5.94
CA PRO A 75 -6.98 -5.86 -4.64
C PRO A 75 -7.31 -4.40 -4.26
N ILE A 76 -8.23 -4.23 -3.31
CA ILE A 76 -8.47 -2.92 -2.67
C ILE A 76 -7.19 -2.49 -1.95
N ARG A 77 -6.78 -1.24 -2.14
CA ARG A 77 -5.59 -0.67 -1.48
C ARG A 77 -5.99 -0.07 -0.14
N VAL A 78 -5.44 -0.56 0.97
CA VAL A 78 -5.76 -0.05 2.31
C VAL A 78 -4.53 0.59 2.92
N ILE A 79 -4.60 1.88 3.25
CA ILE A 79 -3.47 2.66 3.74
C ILE A 79 -3.80 3.24 5.12
N PRO A 80 -3.34 2.60 6.21
CA PRO A 80 -3.35 3.21 7.53
C PRO A 80 -2.45 4.45 7.56
N CYS A 81 -3.03 5.60 7.88
CA CYS A 81 -2.37 6.89 7.87
C CYS A 81 -3.01 7.84 8.89
N SER A 82 -2.44 7.94 10.09
CA SER A 82 -3.06 8.66 11.22
C SER A 82 -3.44 10.11 10.92
N THR A 83 -2.63 10.84 10.14
CA THR A 83 -2.85 12.26 9.81
C THR A 83 -3.21 12.50 8.34
N ALA A 84 -3.52 11.44 7.59
CA ALA A 84 -3.81 11.48 6.16
C ALA A 84 -2.70 12.20 5.34
N ASN A 85 -1.44 12.12 5.79
CA ASN A 85 -0.27 12.76 5.18
C ASN A 85 0.34 11.94 4.03
N VAL A 86 -0.50 11.33 3.18
CA VAL A 86 -0.06 10.74 1.91
C VAL A 86 0.06 11.82 0.83
N PRO A 87 1.04 11.75 -0.10
CA PRO A 87 1.14 12.69 -1.22
C PRO A 87 -0.10 12.59 -2.12
N LEU A 88 -0.70 13.73 -2.49
CA LEU A 88 -1.94 13.74 -3.29
C LEU A 88 -1.72 13.29 -4.75
N ASN A 89 -0.47 13.23 -5.19
CA ASN A 89 -0.05 12.71 -6.49
C ASN A 89 0.45 11.26 -6.44
N ALA A 90 0.29 10.56 -5.31
CA ALA A 90 0.76 9.18 -5.17
C ALA A 90 0.01 8.21 -6.10
N ASN A 91 0.71 7.19 -6.58
CA ASN A 91 0.18 6.17 -7.49
C ASN A 91 -1.01 5.39 -6.92
N ILE A 92 -1.13 5.34 -5.60
CA ILE A 92 -2.28 4.77 -4.89
C ILE A 92 -3.60 5.51 -5.16
N PHE A 93 -3.61 6.64 -5.86
CA PHE A 93 -4.81 7.36 -6.27
C PHE A 93 -5.16 7.18 -7.75
N SER A 94 -4.45 6.30 -8.47
CA SER A 94 -4.84 5.91 -9.84
C SER A 94 -6.20 5.19 -9.86
N LYS A 95 -6.86 5.14 -11.02
CA LYS A 95 -8.16 4.45 -11.18
C LYS A 95 -8.06 2.92 -11.28
N ASP A 96 -6.84 2.36 -11.21
CA ASP A 96 -6.59 0.93 -11.45
C ASP A 96 -7.11 0.02 -10.32
N ALA A 97 -7.34 0.57 -9.12
CA ALA A 97 -7.90 -0.15 -7.98
C ALA A 97 -8.59 0.81 -7.00
N PRO A 98 -9.60 0.37 -6.23
CA PRO A 98 -10.15 1.18 -5.13
C PRO A 98 -9.10 1.43 -4.05
N THR A 99 -9.20 2.57 -3.37
CA THR A 99 -8.30 2.94 -2.27
C THR A 99 -9.09 3.38 -1.06
N ILE A 100 -8.72 2.82 0.09
CA ILE A 100 -9.21 3.18 1.42
C ILE A 100 -8.05 3.80 2.19
N ILE A 101 -8.24 5.01 2.70
CA ILE A 101 -7.34 5.61 3.70
C ILE A 101 -8.00 5.46 5.07
N ALA A 102 -7.39 4.64 5.94
CA ALA A 102 -7.80 4.52 7.33
C ALA A 102 -7.05 5.56 8.17
N THR A 103 -7.76 6.54 8.73
CA THR A 103 -7.17 7.70 9.40
C THR A 103 -7.80 7.99 10.76
N THR A 104 -7.31 9.00 11.48
CA THR A 104 -7.78 9.38 12.82
C THR A 104 -8.34 10.80 12.83
N LYS A 105 -8.99 11.24 13.93
CA LYS A 105 -9.52 12.62 14.05
C LYS A 105 -8.42 13.69 13.99
N ARG A 106 -7.15 13.30 14.18
CA ARG A 106 -5.97 14.16 13.97
C ARG A 106 -5.72 14.56 12.51
N ALA A 107 -6.33 13.90 11.53
CA ALA A 107 -6.16 14.27 10.13
C ALA A 107 -6.81 15.64 9.82
N PRO A 108 -6.07 16.60 9.22
CA PRO A 108 -6.65 17.89 8.84
C PRO A 108 -7.83 17.70 7.89
N LYS A 109 -8.95 18.40 8.13
CA LYS A 109 -10.18 18.30 7.31
C LYS A 109 -9.91 18.55 5.83
N GLU A 110 -9.08 19.54 5.51
CA GLU A 110 -8.69 19.85 4.14
C GLU A 110 -8.00 18.65 3.45
N ARG A 111 -7.13 17.91 4.15
CA ARG A 111 -6.50 16.71 3.57
C ARG A 111 -7.51 15.61 3.30
N ILE A 112 -8.45 15.39 4.23
CA ILE A 112 -9.53 14.42 4.06
C ILE A 112 -10.36 14.77 2.81
N GLU A 113 -10.73 16.03 2.66
CA GLU A 113 -11.50 16.51 1.50
C GLU A 113 -10.72 16.34 0.19
N ASN A 114 -9.45 16.70 0.16
CA ASN A 114 -8.61 16.55 -1.02
C ASN A 114 -8.44 15.08 -1.41
N ILE A 115 -8.29 14.17 -0.45
CA ILE A 115 -8.22 12.73 -0.71
C ILE A 115 -9.55 12.18 -1.23
N LYS A 116 -10.68 12.62 -0.67
CA LYS A 116 -12.01 12.23 -1.18
C LYS A 116 -12.23 12.69 -2.62
N LYS A 117 -11.75 13.89 -3.00
CA LYS A 117 -11.80 14.39 -4.39
C LYS A 117 -11.00 13.51 -5.36
N LEU A 118 -9.98 12.80 -4.89
CA LEU A 118 -9.23 11.81 -5.67
C LEU A 118 -9.95 10.46 -5.80
N GLY A 119 -11.13 10.31 -5.19
CA GLY A 119 -11.95 9.09 -5.27
C GLY A 119 -11.59 8.02 -4.25
N ALA A 120 -10.73 8.32 -3.28
CA ALA A 120 -10.44 7.40 -2.20
C ALA A 120 -11.50 7.47 -1.09
N GLU A 121 -11.83 6.30 -0.54
CA GLU A 121 -12.69 6.17 0.63
C GLU A 121 -11.89 6.52 1.90
N ILE A 122 -12.55 7.21 2.83
CA ILE A 122 -11.96 7.57 4.13
C ILE A 122 -12.67 6.79 5.22
N ILE A 123 -11.92 6.00 5.98
CA ILE A 123 -12.40 5.34 7.19
C ILE A 123 -11.77 6.02 8.40
N MET A 124 -12.61 6.46 9.34
CA MET A 124 -12.16 6.99 10.62
C MET A 124 -11.98 5.81 11.60
N ALA A 125 -10.75 5.58 12.04
CA ALA A 125 -10.35 4.41 12.83
C ALA A 125 -9.45 4.80 14.02
N GLY A 126 -9.82 5.84 14.75
CA GLY A 126 -9.13 6.28 15.95
C GLY A 126 -9.30 7.77 16.23
N GLU A 127 -8.72 8.21 17.34
CA GLU A 127 -8.71 9.62 17.76
C GLU A 127 -7.47 10.36 17.23
#